data_AF-A0A7C2VTW1-F1
#
_entry.id   AF-A0A7C2VTW1-F1
#
_cell.length_a   1.000
_cell.length_b   1.000
_cell.length_c   1.000
_cell.angle_alpha   90.00
_cell.angle_beta   90.00
_cell.angle_gamma   90.00
#
_symmetry.space_group_name_H-M   'P 1'
#
loop_
_entity.id
_entity.type
_entity.pdbx_description
1 polymer ?
#
loop_
_entity_poly.entity_id
_entity_poly.type
_entity_poly.pdbx_seq_one_letter_code
_entity_poly.pdbx_strand_id
1 'polypeptide(L)'
;MKRSIRWIDDKVAVSRMPLPFEVERFAKGFSSVVVLVTPEELSYDMGMWSRFGVKEVYHTPVRDLYAPSLLQLYKTVRFIMEKPGKVLVHCVGGIGRSGTVAASYLAAKGHPDPVESIRKNGAFLTVPQSRIVDIFTYITRNLGMHALNKCYFIGEKYGFGRGEEHAFKVLELAADLERQMCILNQSQKAALAAASLLHDIGVSSGGGRGHHRETLRLLQADENRLPLEAALGADVYELAAWTAYHHRAETDPLNCKQTPSHLKESLVFTAGILRLADALDHGLNQAVTSVTVEGDGDFTITVYGEHHMADSLKLSLKKAEEKASLIRNVFNVTLNLKII
;
A
#
# COMPACT_ATOMS: atom_id res chain seq x y z
N MET A 1 18.69 32.19 3.21
CA MET A 1 17.25 31.91 2.96
C MET A 1 17.13 30.47 2.47
N LYS A 2 16.59 29.52 3.27
CA LYS A 2 16.33 28.15 2.77
C LYS A 2 15.38 28.27 1.57
N ARG A 3 15.74 27.65 0.43
CA ARG A 3 14.92 27.70 -0.80
C ARG A 3 13.48 27.26 -0.46
N SER A 4 12.51 28.12 -0.76
CA SER A 4 11.08 27.87 -0.46
C SER A 4 10.52 26.67 -1.22
N ILE A 5 11.09 26.38 -2.39
CA ILE A 5 10.78 25.25 -3.26
C ILE A 5 12.07 24.45 -3.48
N ARG A 6 12.00 23.13 -3.36
CA ARG A 6 13.09 22.20 -3.64
C ARG A 6 12.65 21.23 -4.74
N TRP A 7 13.40 21.20 -5.83
CA TRP A 7 13.13 20.31 -6.95
C TRP A 7 13.65 18.91 -6.64
N ILE A 8 12.80 17.92 -6.93
CA ILE A 8 13.11 16.49 -6.82
C ILE A 8 13.68 16.01 -8.14
N ASP A 9 13.02 16.39 -9.22
CA ASP A 9 13.48 16.28 -10.61
C ASP A 9 12.93 17.46 -11.43
N ASP A 10 12.89 17.32 -12.75
CA ASP A 10 12.36 18.32 -13.68
C ASP A 10 10.82 18.50 -13.60
N LYS A 11 10.12 17.52 -13.02
CA LYS A 11 8.66 17.46 -12.94
C LYS A 11 8.12 17.80 -11.55
N VAL A 12 8.74 17.28 -10.49
CA VAL A 12 8.21 17.35 -9.13
C VAL A 12 9.06 18.26 -8.26
N ALA A 13 8.38 19.14 -7.51
CA ALA A 13 9.00 19.92 -6.45
C ALA A 13 8.24 19.77 -5.14
N VAL A 14 8.95 19.97 -4.02
CA VAL A 14 8.37 20.07 -2.68
C VAL A 14 8.56 21.47 -2.10
N SER A 15 7.60 21.93 -1.30
CA SER A 15 7.72 23.19 -0.56
C SER A 15 7.10 23.12 0.82
N ARG A 16 7.43 24.11 1.65
CA ARG A 16 6.57 24.49 2.78
C ARG A 16 5.22 24.99 2.26
N MET A 17 4.27 25.12 3.16
CA MET A 17 2.99 25.75 2.84
C MET A 17 3.27 27.19 2.37
N PRO A 18 2.75 27.61 1.21
CA PRO A 18 2.84 29.01 0.81
C PRO A 18 2.05 29.87 1.79
N LEU A 19 2.55 31.06 2.07
CA LEU A 19 1.72 32.09 2.70
C LEU A 19 0.68 32.58 1.67
N PRO A 20 -0.46 33.15 2.10
CA PRO A 20 -1.50 33.62 1.18
C PRO A 20 -0.96 34.49 0.02
N PHE A 21 -0.05 35.42 0.32
CA PHE A 21 0.55 36.30 -0.69
C PHE A 21 1.57 35.61 -1.62
N GLU A 22 2.00 34.38 -1.32
CA GLU A 22 2.95 33.62 -2.14
C GLU A 22 2.27 32.67 -3.14
N VAL A 23 0.98 32.39 -2.97
CA VAL A 23 0.24 31.40 -3.79
C VAL A 23 0.29 31.79 -5.28
N GLU A 24 0.07 33.07 -5.61
CA GLU A 24 0.14 33.54 -7.01
C GLU A 24 1.53 33.29 -7.62
N ARG A 25 2.60 33.63 -6.88
CA ARG A 25 3.98 33.43 -7.35
C ARG A 25 4.27 31.95 -7.55
N PHE A 26 3.79 31.07 -6.67
CA PHE A 26 3.98 29.63 -6.79
C PHE A 26 3.19 29.09 -7.98
N ALA A 27 1.93 29.49 -8.15
CA ALA A 27 1.05 29.03 -9.22
C ALA A 27 1.65 29.21 -10.61
N LYS A 28 2.39 30.31 -10.85
CA LYS A 28 3.09 30.57 -12.13
C LYS A 28 4.11 29.48 -12.51
N GLY A 29 4.58 28.66 -11.57
CA GLY A 29 5.58 27.62 -11.80
C GLY A 29 5.04 26.20 -11.98
N PHE A 30 3.75 25.96 -11.70
CA PHE A 30 3.19 24.61 -11.61
C PHE A 30 1.84 24.50 -12.30
N SER A 31 1.60 23.38 -12.98
CA SER A 31 0.30 23.08 -13.58
C SER A 31 -0.65 22.40 -12.61
N SER A 32 -0.10 21.74 -11.57
CA SER A 32 -0.86 20.97 -10.60
C SER A 32 -0.24 21.09 -9.21
N VAL A 33 -1.07 21.00 -8.18
CA VAL A 33 -0.62 21.10 -6.78
C VAL A 33 -1.22 19.97 -5.95
N VAL A 34 -0.38 19.32 -5.14
CA VAL A 34 -0.79 18.38 -4.09
C VAL A 34 -0.70 19.09 -2.74
N VAL A 35 -1.83 19.12 -2.04
CA VAL A 35 -1.99 19.74 -0.73
C VAL A 35 -2.11 18.64 0.33
N LEU A 36 -1.13 18.54 1.22
CA LEU A 36 -1.06 17.49 2.26
C LEU A 36 -1.50 17.97 3.65
N VAL A 37 -1.73 19.27 3.82
CA VAL A 37 -2.15 19.85 5.10
C VAL A 37 -3.63 19.56 5.36
N THR A 38 -3.98 19.39 6.62
CA THR A 38 -5.39 19.22 7.01
C THR A 38 -6.15 20.56 6.84
N PRO A 39 -7.49 20.54 6.73
CA PRO A 39 -8.28 21.76 6.65
C PRO A 39 -7.99 22.74 7.80
N GLU A 40 -7.70 22.22 9.00
CA GLU A 40 -7.41 23.02 10.21
C GLU A 40 -6.02 23.65 10.17
N GLU A 41 -5.06 23.04 9.46
CA GLU A 41 -3.71 23.57 9.27
C GLU A 41 -3.62 24.60 8.13
N LEU A 42 -4.61 24.62 7.23
CA LEU A 42 -4.55 25.38 5.99
C LEU A 42 -4.64 26.89 6.27
N SER A 43 -3.66 27.66 5.79
CA SER A 43 -3.58 29.11 6.05
C SER A 43 -4.04 30.00 4.89
N TYR A 44 -4.54 29.42 3.81
CA TYR A 44 -4.95 30.12 2.59
C TYR A 44 -6.17 29.43 1.96
N ASP A 45 -6.88 30.13 1.07
CA ASP A 45 -7.99 29.54 0.31
C ASP A 45 -7.47 28.69 -0.86
N MET A 46 -7.77 27.39 -0.89
CA MET A 46 -7.34 26.50 -1.99
C MET A 46 -7.83 26.95 -3.37
N GLY A 47 -8.95 27.68 -3.45
CA GLY A 47 -9.45 28.27 -4.69
C GLY A 47 -8.48 29.25 -5.34
N MET A 48 -7.52 29.80 -4.58
CA MET A 48 -6.47 30.67 -5.09
C MET A 48 -5.60 29.99 -6.15
N TRP A 49 -5.35 28.68 -6.03
CA TRP A 49 -4.56 27.95 -7.01
C TRP A 49 -5.19 28.02 -8.41
N SER A 50 -6.47 27.68 -8.50
CA SER A 50 -7.23 27.73 -9.76
C SER A 50 -7.35 29.16 -10.29
N ARG A 51 -7.58 30.14 -9.40
CA ARG A 51 -7.62 31.57 -9.77
C ARG A 51 -6.32 32.06 -10.40
N PHE A 52 -5.18 31.47 -10.04
CA PHE A 52 -3.87 31.84 -10.57
C PHE A 52 -3.34 30.86 -11.63
N GLY A 53 -4.20 30.03 -12.22
CA GLY A 53 -3.88 29.24 -13.41
C GLY A 53 -3.39 27.81 -13.16
N VAL A 54 -3.39 27.33 -11.92
CA VAL A 54 -3.20 25.89 -11.64
C VAL A 54 -4.43 25.14 -12.14
N LYS A 55 -4.22 24.11 -12.95
CA LYS A 55 -5.30 23.35 -13.59
C LYS A 55 -5.98 22.39 -12.62
N GLU A 56 -5.18 21.78 -11.73
CA GLU A 56 -5.65 20.74 -10.83
C GLU A 56 -5.03 20.85 -9.45
N VAL A 57 -5.88 20.78 -8.43
CA VAL A 57 -5.49 20.74 -7.02
C VAL A 57 -5.95 19.41 -6.45
N TYR A 58 -5.00 18.62 -5.96
CA TYR A 58 -5.27 17.34 -5.30
C TYR A 58 -5.06 17.50 -3.79
N HIS A 59 -6.16 17.57 -3.05
CA HIS A 59 -6.13 17.67 -1.59
C HIS A 59 -6.21 16.27 -0.98
N THR A 60 -5.14 15.86 -0.30
CA THR A 60 -5.02 14.56 0.38
C THR A 60 -4.43 14.78 1.76
N PRO A 61 -5.25 15.22 2.74
CA PRO A 61 -4.76 15.64 4.04
C PRO A 61 -4.12 14.48 4.80
N VAL A 62 -2.95 14.74 5.39
CA VAL A 62 -2.22 13.83 6.27
C VAL A 62 -1.96 14.57 7.57
N ARG A 63 -2.36 14.00 8.71
CA ARG A 63 -2.13 14.58 10.04
C ARG A 63 -0.63 14.84 10.27
N ASP A 64 -0.31 15.88 11.03
CA ASP A 64 1.10 16.19 11.28
C ASP A 64 1.82 15.06 12.02
N LEU A 65 3.09 14.83 11.70
CA LEU A 65 3.93 13.72 12.20
C LEU A 65 3.48 12.29 11.82
N TYR A 66 2.27 12.11 11.27
CA TYR A 66 1.80 10.84 10.73
C TYR A 66 2.35 10.57 9.32
N ALA A 67 2.25 9.31 8.91
CA ALA A 67 2.45 8.90 7.53
C ALA A 67 1.09 8.85 6.79
N PRO A 68 1.04 9.13 5.47
CA PRO A 68 -0.12 8.80 4.66
C PRO A 68 -0.36 7.29 4.69
N SER A 69 -1.62 6.85 4.58
CA SER A 69 -1.90 5.42 4.35
C SER A 69 -1.32 4.96 3.01
N LEU A 70 -1.11 3.65 2.83
CA LEU A 70 -0.63 3.12 1.55
C LEU A 70 -1.53 3.53 0.37
N LEU A 71 -2.86 3.53 0.59
CA LEU A 71 -3.84 3.95 -0.41
C LEU A 71 -3.69 5.43 -0.78
N GLN A 72 -3.64 6.31 0.23
CA GLN A 72 -3.43 7.75 0.01
C GLN A 72 -2.12 7.99 -0.75
N LEU A 73 -1.05 7.30 -0.35
CA LEU A 73 0.27 7.42 -0.97
C LEU A 73 0.25 6.95 -2.44
N TYR A 74 -0.34 5.79 -2.71
CA TYR A 74 -0.51 5.25 -4.05
C TYR A 74 -1.32 6.20 -4.95
N LYS A 75 -2.50 6.65 -4.51
CA LYS A 75 -3.35 7.57 -5.27
C LYS A 75 -2.65 8.90 -5.55
N THR A 76 -1.92 9.43 -4.57
CA THR A 76 -1.14 10.67 -4.72
C THR A 76 -0.01 10.51 -5.74
N VAL A 77 0.77 9.42 -5.65
CA VAL A 77 1.85 9.15 -6.60
C VAL A 77 1.31 8.92 -8.00
N ARG A 78 0.21 8.18 -8.15
CA ARG A 78 -0.47 7.98 -9.44
C ARG A 78 -0.92 9.32 -10.04
N PHE A 79 -1.58 10.17 -9.25
CA PHE A 79 -1.96 11.52 -9.67
C PHE A 79 -0.75 12.29 -10.21
N ILE A 80 0.37 12.33 -9.47
CA ILE A 80 1.60 13.02 -9.89
C ILE A 80 2.13 12.45 -11.22
N MET A 81 2.18 11.12 -11.35
CA MET A 81 2.72 10.46 -12.54
C MET A 81 1.88 10.74 -13.79
N GLU A 82 0.56 10.79 -13.66
CA GLU A 82 -0.39 11.04 -14.76
C GLU A 82 -0.36 12.48 -15.26
N LYS A 83 0.10 13.46 -14.46
CA LYS A 83 0.12 14.86 -14.91
C LYS A 83 1.25 15.11 -15.91
N PRO A 84 1.00 15.78 -17.05
CA PRO A 84 2.05 16.05 -18.03
C PRO A 84 2.96 17.23 -17.62
N GLY A 85 2.53 18.08 -16.68
CA GLY A 85 3.25 19.28 -16.27
C GLY A 85 3.91 19.19 -14.90
N LYS A 86 4.47 20.32 -14.46
CA LYS A 86 5.15 20.46 -13.17
C LYS A 86 4.16 20.37 -12.02
N VAL A 87 4.48 19.54 -11.03
CA VAL A 87 3.65 19.31 -9.84
C VAL A 87 4.36 19.81 -8.59
N LEU A 88 3.68 20.66 -7.82
CA LEU A 88 4.14 21.05 -6.50
C LEU A 88 3.47 20.17 -5.44
N VAL A 89 4.25 19.62 -4.52
CA VAL A 89 3.74 18.92 -3.34
C VAL A 89 4.10 19.72 -2.09
N HIS A 90 3.12 20.14 -1.30
CA HIS A 90 3.40 20.86 -0.07
C HIS A 90 2.69 20.28 1.15
N CYS A 91 3.34 20.42 2.30
CA CYS A 91 2.73 20.26 3.63
C CYS A 91 2.99 21.55 4.42
N VAL A 92 2.97 21.52 5.76
CA VAL A 92 3.28 22.71 6.58
C VAL A 92 4.76 23.11 6.41
N GLY A 93 5.69 22.27 6.89
CA GLY A 93 7.13 22.57 6.85
C GLY A 93 7.83 22.21 5.55
N GLY A 94 7.19 21.39 4.70
CA GLY A 94 7.76 20.95 3.43
C GLY A 94 8.93 19.98 3.55
N ILE A 95 9.04 19.22 4.65
CA ILE A 95 10.18 18.33 4.94
C ILE A 95 9.78 16.90 5.28
N GLY A 96 8.64 16.68 5.96
CA GLY A 96 8.16 15.34 6.37
C GLY A 96 7.19 14.76 5.36
N ARG A 97 5.89 15.08 5.50
CA ARG A 97 4.79 14.58 4.63
C ARG A 97 5.07 14.74 3.13
N SER A 98 5.53 15.91 2.68
CA SER A 98 5.90 16.11 1.28
C SER A 98 7.15 15.34 0.87
N GLY A 99 8.10 15.13 1.79
CA GLY A 99 9.25 14.25 1.61
C GLY A 99 8.84 12.80 1.43
N THR A 100 7.86 12.31 2.20
CA THR A 100 7.28 10.97 2.07
C THR A 100 6.69 10.75 0.67
N VAL A 101 5.88 11.70 0.18
CA VAL A 101 5.30 11.63 -1.16
C VAL A 101 6.39 11.71 -2.24
N ALA A 102 7.36 12.61 -2.10
CA ALA A 102 8.46 12.74 -3.05
C ALA A 102 9.34 11.48 -3.14
N ALA A 103 9.68 10.86 -2.00
CA ALA A 103 10.41 9.61 -1.97
C ALA A 103 9.61 8.46 -2.61
N SER A 104 8.30 8.42 -2.39
CA SER A 104 7.43 7.40 -2.99
C SER A 104 7.29 7.59 -4.50
N TYR A 105 7.25 8.85 -4.98
CA TYR A 105 7.33 9.15 -6.41
C TYR A 105 8.66 8.67 -7.03
N LEU A 106 9.79 8.89 -6.34
CA LEU A 106 11.08 8.34 -6.78
C LEU A 106 11.08 6.80 -6.78
N ALA A 107 10.46 6.16 -5.78
CA ALA A 107 10.31 4.71 -5.72
C ALA A 107 9.52 4.17 -6.92
N ALA A 108 8.40 4.82 -7.26
CA ALA A 108 7.60 4.49 -8.44
C ALA A 108 8.35 4.68 -9.77
N LYS A 109 9.36 5.57 -9.81
CA LYS A 109 10.31 5.74 -10.92
C LYS A 109 11.48 4.75 -10.91
N GLY A 110 11.51 3.80 -9.97
CA GLY A 110 12.56 2.78 -9.87
C GLY A 110 13.85 3.26 -9.19
N HIS A 111 13.82 4.35 -8.42
CA HIS A 111 15.00 4.84 -7.73
C HIS A 111 15.51 3.82 -6.68
N PRO A 112 16.82 3.53 -6.62
CA PRO A 112 17.37 2.47 -5.76
C PRO A 112 17.42 2.82 -4.27
N ASP A 113 17.45 4.12 -3.92
CA ASP A 113 17.36 4.55 -2.52
C ASP A 113 16.56 5.86 -2.37
N PRO A 114 15.22 5.78 -2.45
CA PRO A 114 14.37 6.97 -2.50
C PRO A 114 14.40 7.79 -1.19
N VAL A 115 14.47 7.11 -0.04
CA VAL A 115 14.51 7.76 1.28
C VAL A 115 15.82 8.53 1.46
N GLU A 116 16.96 7.92 1.15
CA GLU A 116 18.24 8.60 1.30
C GLU A 116 18.39 9.75 0.30
N SER A 117 17.89 9.57 -0.93
CA SER A 117 17.87 10.64 -1.95
C SER A 117 17.12 11.88 -1.46
N ILE A 118 15.93 11.69 -0.86
CA ILE A 118 15.15 12.83 -0.37
C ILE A 118 15.77 13.46 0.89
N ARG A 119 16.41 12.66 1.76
CA ARG A 119 17.15 13.16 2.93
C ARG A 119 18.32 14.05 2.52
N LYS A 120 19.10 13.63 1.53
CA LYS A 120 20.16 14.46 0.91
C LYS A 120 19.61 15.75 0.29
N ASN A 121 18.35 15.73 -0.17
CA ASN A 121 17.60 16.91 -0.62
C ASN A 121 16.95 17.72 0.53
N GLY A 122 17.29 17.43 1.79
CA GLY A 122 16.88 18.21 2.96
C GLY A 122 15.50 17.85 3.54
N ALA A 123 14.96 16.67 3.22
CA ALA A 123 13.78 16.13 3.89
C ALA A 123 14.14 15.45 5.21
N PHE A 124 13.16 15.38 6.12
CA PHE A 124 13.25 14.70 7.40
C PHE A 124 11.97 13.91 7.62
N LEU A 125 12.07 12.58 7.51
CA LEU A 125 10.95 11.66 7.64
C LEU A 125 10.98 11.03 9.03
N THR A 126 9.82 10.96 9.68
CA THR A 126 9.65 10.16 10.91
C THR A 126 9.82 8.67 10.63
N VAL A 127 9.90 7.84 11.68
CA VAL A 127 9.98 6.37 11.52
C VAL A 127 8.76 5.83 10.74
N PRO A 128 7.50 6.19 11.06
CA PRO A 128 6.35 5.78 10.25
C PRO A 128 6.42 6.24 8.79
N GLN A 129 6.89 7.47 8.56
CA GLN A 129 7.01 8.03 7.20
C GLN A 129 8.10 7.34 6.38
N SER A 130 9.24 6.98 6.98
CA SER A 130 10.29 6.23 6.28
C SER A 130 9.80 4.82 5.95
N ARG A 131 9.16 4.17 6.92
CA ARG A 131 8.63 2.82 6.78
C ARG A 131 7.61 2.68 5.65
N ILE A 132 6.63 3.60 5.53
CA ILE A 132 5.65 3.50 4.45
C ILE A 132 6.29 3.66 3.07
N VAL A 133 7.38 4.46 2.96
CA VAL A 133 8.16 4.57 1.72
C VAL A 133 8.90 3.27 1.45
N ASP A 134 9.46 2.61 2.47
CA ASP A 134 10.14 1.32 2.30
C ASP A 134 9.16 0.22 1.84
N ILE A 135 7.95 0.19 2.40
CA ILE A 135 6.87 -0.71 1.98
C ILE A 135 6.46 -0.41 0.53
N PHE A 136 6.22 0.86 0.19
CA PHE A 136 5.85 1.24 -1.17
C PHE A 136 6.97 0.94 -2.17
N THR A 137 8.22 1.14 -1.79
CA THR A 137 9.42 0.78 -2.58
C THR A 137 9.49 -0.73 -2.79
N TYR A 138 9.23 -1.51 -1.74
CA TYR A 138 9.17 -2.96 -1.82
C TYR A 138 8.09 -3.42 -2.81
N ILE A 139 6.89 -2.87 -2.72
CA ILE A 139 5.78 -3.20 -3.64
C ILE A 139 6.14 -2.83 -5.09
N THR A 140 6.61 -1.60 -5.32
CA THR A 140 6.92 -1.11 -6.67
C THR A 140 8.11 -1.83 -7.31
N ARG A 141 9.08 -2.33 -6.54
CA ARG A 141 10.16 -3.17 -7.06
C ARG A 141 9.71 -4.57 -7.44
N ASN A 142 8.80 -5.15 -6.66
CA ASN A 142 8.42 -6.55 -6.86
C ASN A 142 7.25 -6.73 -7.83
N LEU A 143 6.26 -5.84 -7.76
CA LEU A 143 5.06 -5.87 -8.60
C LEU A 143 5.17 -4.92 -9.81
N GLY A 144 5.88 -3.79 -9.66
CA GLY A 144 5.91 -2.74 -10.67
C GLY A 144 4.65 -1.87 -10.67
N MET A 145 4.81 -0.59 -11.03
CA MET A 145 3.67 0.34 -11.11
C MET A 145 2.64 -0.06 -12.17
N HIS A 146 3.06 -0.73 -13.26
CA HIS A 146 2.14 -1.15 -14.31
C HIS A 146 1.15 -2.21 -13.81
N ALA A 147 1.65 -3.31 -13.23
CA ALA A 147 0.79 -4.36 -12.69
C ALA A 147 0.00 -3.88 -11.46
N LEU A 148 0.60 -3.05 -10.59
CA LEU A 148 -0.11 -2.42 -9.47
C LEU A 148 -1.34 -1.61 -9.95
N ASN A 149 -1.21 -0.85 -11.02
CA ASN A 149 -2.34 -0.13 -11.63
C ASN A 149 -3.40 -1.09 -12.19
N LYS A 150 -3.00 -2.20 -12.81
CA LYS A 150 -3.96 -3.22 -13.26
C LYS A 150 -4.74 -3.83 -12.10
N CYS A 151 -4.06 -4.20 -11.02
CA CYS A 151 -4.71 -4.66 -9.79
C CYS A 151 -5.67 -3.61 -9.23
N TYR A 152 -5.27 -2.33 -9.19
CA TYR A 152 -6.15 -1.26 -8.73
C TYR A 152 -7.44 -1.18 -9.56
N PHE A 153 -7.35 -1.15 -10.90
CA PHE A 153 -8.53 -1.01 -11.76
C PHE A 153 -9.46 -2.23 -11.70
N ILE A 154 -8.89 -3.43 -11.60
CA ILE A 154 -9.69 -4.65 -11.37
C ILE A 154 -10.38 -4.59 -10.00
N GLY A 155 -9.64 -4.22 -8.95
CA GLY A 155 -10.20 -4.05 -7.61
C GLY A 155 -11.32 -3.02 -7.59
N GLU A 156 -11.10 -1.84 -8.19
CA GLU A 156 -12.07 -0.74 -8.27
C GLU A 156 -13.37 -1.17 -8.98
N LYS A 157 -13.27 -1.94 -10.07
CA LYS A 157 -14.42 -2.50 -10.79
C LYS A 157 -15.35 -3.32 -9.88
N TYR A 158 -14.80 -4.00 -8.87
CA TYR A 158 -15.53 -4.84 -7.93
C TYR A 158 -15.62 -4.23 -6.52
N GLY A 159 -15.34 -2.93 -6.37
CA GLY A 159 -15.34 -2.24 -5.08
C GLY A 159 -14.35 -2.81 -4.05
N PHE A 160 -13.32 -3.53 -4.52
CA PHE A 160 -12.36 -4.29 -3.71
C PHE A 160 -13.02 -5.35 -2.78
N GLY A 161 -14.29 -5.68 -3.01
CA GLY A 161 -15.08 -6.55 -2.15
C GLY A 161 -15.49 -5.92 -0.82
N ARG A 162 -14.52 -5.68 0.07
CA ARG A 162 -14.73 -5.06 1.40
C ARG A 162 -14.28 -3.61 1.48
N GLY A 163 -13.94 -3.00 0.34
CA GLY A 163 -13.48 -1.62 0.25
C GLY A 163 -11.97 -1.50 0.05
N GLU A 164 -11.58 -0.38 -0.57
CA GLU A 164 -10.19 -0.11 -0.96
C GLU A 164 -9.24 0.08 0.21
N GLU A 165 -9.69 0.68 1.32
CA GLU A 165 -8.87 0.88 2.53
C GLU A 165 -8.43 -0.48 3.09
N HIS A 166 -9.34 -1.45 3.14
CA HIS A 166 -9.03 -2.81 3.57
C HIS A 166 -8.02 -3.49 2.63
N ALA A 167 -8.30 -3.50 1.32
CA ALA A 167 -7.41 -4.14 0.34
C ALA A 167 -5.98 -3.56 0.38
N PHE A 168 -5.85 -2.23 0.47
CA PHE A 168 -4.54 -1.59 0.59
C PHE A 168 -3.90 -1.80 1.96
N LYS A 169 -4.69 -1.91 3.03
CA LYS A 169 -4.13 -2.25 4.35
C LYS A 169 -3.57 -3.67 4.38
N VAL A 170 -4.28 -4.63 3.77
CA VAL A 170 -3.80 -6.01 3.63
C VAL A 170 -2.54 -6.07 2.77
N LEU A 171 -2.47 -5.29 1.68
CA LEU A 171 -1.24 -5.16 0.89
C LEU A 171 -0.08 -4.59 1.71
N GLU A 172 -0.32 -3.53 2.48
CA GLU A 172 0.68 -2.90 3.35
C GLU A 172 1.25 -3.91 4.35
N LEU A 173 0.37 -4.61 5.08
CA LEU A 173 0.75 -5.58 6.09
C LEU A 173 1.46 -6.80 5.47
N ALA A 174 0.94 -7.34 4.37
CA ALA A 174 1.55 -8.49 3.70
C ALA A 174 2.95 -8.15 3.17
N ALA A 175 3.11 -7.00 2.53
CA ALA A 175 4.39 -6.54 2.01
C ALA A 175 5.39 -6.30 3.14
N ASP A 176 4.96 -5.73 4.27
CA ASP A 176 5.88 -5.42 5.36
C ASP A 176 6.24 -6.62 6.24
N LEU A 177 5.33 -7.59 6.39
CA LEU A 177 5.63 -8.90 6.95
C LEU A 177 6.70 -9.59 6.10
N GLU A 178 6.44 -9.76 4.81
CA GLU A 178 7.38 -10.45 3.93
C GLU A 178 8.72 -9.70 3.80
N ARG A 179 8.72 -8.37 3.73
CA ARG A 179 9.97 -7.61 3.65
C ARG A 179 10.89 -7.88 4.85
N GLN A 180 10.32 -8.18 6.02
CA GLN A 180 11.08 -8.48 7.24
C GLN A 180 11.37 -9.98 7.40
N MET A 181 10.47 -10.87 6.99
CA MET A 181 10.68 -12.32 7.02
C MET A 181 11.64 -12.80 5.92
N CYS A 182 11.57 -12.18 4.74
CA CYS A 182 12.38 -12.46 3.55
C CYS A 182 12.36 -13.93 3.11
N ILE A 183 11.18 -14.56 3.14
CA ILE A 183 11.02 -16.00 2.83
C ILE A 183 10.55 -16.27 1.40
N LEU A 184 10.11 -15.25 0.67
CA LEU A 184 9.58 -15.40 -0.69
C LEU A 184 10.65 -15.12 -1.77
N ASN A 185 10.54 -15.84 -2.88
CA ASN A 185 11.25 -15.51 -4.12
C ASN A 185 10.55 -14.38 -4.90
N GLN A 186 11.18 -13.90 -5.99
CA GLN A 186 10.68 -12.76 -6.76
C GLN A 186 9.24 -12.94 -7.27
N SER A 187 8.93 -14.11 -7.86
CA SER A 187 7.61 -14.42 -8.41
C SER A 187 6.55 -14.46 -7.31
N GLN A 188 6.88 -15.03 -6.15
CA GLN A 188 6.00 -15.09 -4.99
C GLN A 188 5.72 -13.71 -4.39
N LYS A 189 6.71 -12.81 -4.35
CA LYS A 189 6.54 -11.43 -3.87
C LYS A 189 5.56 -10.63 -4.73
N ALA A 190 5.71 -10.74 -6.05
CA ALA A 190 4.78 -10.12 -7.01
C ALA A 190 3.36 -10.69 -6.86
N ALA A 191 3.25 -12.02 -6.78
CA ALA A 191 1.97 -12.71 -6.63
C ALA A 191 1.25 -12.37 -5.32
N LEU A 192 1.98 -12.33 -4.19
CA LEU A 192 1.44 -11.91 -2.90
C LEU A 192 0.86 -10.50 -2.98
N ALA A 193 1.60 -9.54 -3.55
CA ALA A 193 1.14 -8.16 -3.66
C ALA A 193 -0.13 -8.02 -4.53
N ALA A 194 -0.19 -8.74 -5.67
CA ALA A 194 -1.38 -8.75 -6.51
C ALA A 194 -2.58 -9.41 -5.80
N ALA A 195 -2.35 -10.55 -5.16
CA ALA A 195 -3.38 -11.27 -4.41
C ALA A 195 -3.92 -10.45 -3.24
N SER A 196 -3.07 -9.72 -2.50
CA SER A 196 -3.50 -8.86 -1.39
C SER A 196 -4.52 -7.81 -1.82
N LEU A 197 -4.39 -7.21 -3.01
CA LEU A 197 -5.36 -6.23 -3.50
C LEU A 197 -6.66 -6.85 -4.01
N LEU A 198 -6.61 -8.11 -4.45
CA LEU A 198 -7.69 -8.74 -5.21
C LEU A 198 -8.40 -9.87 -4.46
N HIS A 199 -7.94 -10.25 -3.27
CA HIS A 199 -8.41 -11.45 -2.55
C HIS A 199 -9.93 -11.47 -2.31
N ASP A 200 -10.54 -10.30 -2.12
CA ASP A 200 -11.94 -10.15 -1.74
C ASP A 200 -12.88 -9.69 -2.86
N ILE A 201 -12.41 -9.53 -4.11
CA ILE A 201 -13.27 -9.02 -5.21
C ILE A 201 -14.54 -9.86 -5.45
N GLY A 202 -14.50 -11.16 -5.11
CA GLY A 202 -15.65 -12.05 -5.19
C GLY A 202 -16.80 -11.71 -4.23
N VAL A 203 -16.58 -10.90 -3.19
CA VAL A 203 -17.62 -10.44 -2.26
C VAL A 203 -18.71 -9.63 -2.99
N SER A 204 -18.33 -8.95 -4.08
CA SER A 204 -19.24 -8.15 -4.91
C SER A 204 -20.41 -8.93 -5.54
N SER A 205 -20.30 -10.25 -5.66
CA SER A 205 -21.27 -11.10 -6.37
C SER A 205 -22.31 -11.77 -5.46
N GLY A 206 -22.62 -11.16 -4.31
CA GLY A 206 -23.82 -11.52 -3.52
C GLY A 206 -23.58 -12.23 -2.18
N GLY A 207 -22.39 -12.12 -1.58
CA GLY A 207 -22.23 -12.41 -0.15
C GLY A 207 -20.87 -12.98 0.29
N GLY A 208 -20.70 -13.11 1.62
CA GLY A 208 -19.44 -13.50 2.25
C GLY A 208 -19.11 -15.00 2.32
N ARG A 209 -20.03 -15.92 1.95
CA ARG A 209 -19.71 -17.36 1.88
C ARG A 209 -19.24 -17.73 0.48
N GLY A 210 -18.11 -18.41 0.38
CA GLY A 210 -17.60 -18.90 -0.91
C GLY A 210 -17.00 -17.82 -1.83
N HIS A 211 -16.87 -16.56 -1.38
CA HIS A 211 -16.31 -15.47 -2.17
C HIS A 211 -14.89 -15.76 -2.69
N HIS A 212 -14.09 -16.59 -2.02
CA HIS A 212 -12.79 -17.02 -2.54
C HIS A 212 -12.88 -17.77 -3.88
N ARG A 213 -13.93 -18.58 -4.08
CA ARG A 213 -14.19 -19.26 -5.37
C ARG A 213 -14.60 -18.27 -6.44
N GLU A 214 -15.40 -17.30 -6.03
CA GLU A 214 -15.86 -16.24 -6.92
C GLU A 214 -14.73 -15.28 -7.29
N THR A 215 -13.84 -14.94 -6.35
CA THR A 215 -12.60 -14.22 -6.62
C THR A 215 -11.80 -14.94 -7.70
N LEU A 216 -11.58 -16.25 -7.57
CA LEU A 216 -10.88 -17.03 -8.60
C LEU A 216 -11.61 -16.98 -9.95
N ARG A 217 -12.94 -17.16 -9.96
CA ARG A 217 -13.76 -17.08 -11.18
C ARG A 217 -13.63 -15.72 -11.87
N LEU A 218 -13.70 -14.64 -11.10
CA LEU A 218 -13.56 -13.27 -11.61
C LEU A 218 -12.15 -13.01 -12.14
N LEU A 219 -11.11 -13.46 -11.43
CA LEU A 219 -9.73 -13.32 -11.91
C LEU A 219 -9.52 -14.08 -13.22
N GLN A 220 -10.11 -15.27 -13.36
CA GLN A 220 -10.01 -16.10 -14.56
C GLN A 220 -10.86 -15.63 -15.75
N ALA A 221 -11.81 -14.70 -15.54
CA ALA A 221 -12.58 -14.12 -16.63
C ALA A 221 -11.65 -13.31 -17.56
N ASP A 222 -11.75 -13.51 -18.88
CA ASP A 222 -10.80 -12.94 -19.85
C ASP A 222 -10.62 -11.41 -19.73
N GLU A 223 -11.69 -10.69 -19.43
CA GLU A 223 -11.65 -9.23 -19.21
C GLU A 223 -10.72 -8.79 -18.08
N ASN A 224 -10.49 -9.64 -17.07
CA ASN A 224 -9.58 -9.38 -15.95
C ASN A 224 -8.26 -10.13 -16.12
N ARG A 225 -8.31 -11.39 -16.57
CA ARG A 225 -7.15 -12.26 -16.80
C ARG A 225 -6.19 -11.67 -17.80
N LEU A 226 -6.65 -11.38 -19.02
CA LEU A 226 -5.77 -10.94 -20.11
C LEU A 226 -4.93 -9.71 -19.76
N PRO A 227 -5.49 -8.60 -19.22
CA PRO A 227 -4.68 -7.43 -18.88
C PRO A 227 -3.76 -7.66 -17.68
N LEU A 228 -4.14 -8.50 -16.71
CA LEU A 228 -3.33 -8.77 -15.53
C LEU A 228 -2.19 -9.75 -15.82
N GLU A 229 -2.49 -10.82 -16.56
CA GLU A 229 -1.52 -11.81 -17.06
C GLU A 229 -0.46 -11.15 -17.95
N ALA A 230 -0.87 -10.23 -18.85
CA ALA A 230 0.06 -9.45 -19.66
C ALA A 230 1.01 -8.57 -18.82
N ALA A 231 0.57 -8.10 -17.65
CA ALA A 231 1.36 -7.25 -16.77
C ALA A 231 2.27 -8.04 -15.82
N LEU A 232 1.89 -9.26 -15.43
CA LEU A 232 2.59 -10.10 -14.45
C LEU A 232 3.44 -11.20 -15.08
N GLY A 233 3.06 -11.67 -16.27
CA GLY A 233 3.45 -12.98 -16.79
C GLY A 233 2.54 -14.10 -16.28
N ALA A 234 2.39 -15.16 -17.09
CA ALA A 234 1.45 -16.25 -16.84
C ALA A 234 1.65 -16.93 -15.48
N ASP A 235 2.87 -17.31 -15.14
CA ASP A 235 3.18 -18.04 -13.91
C ASP A 235 2.88 -17.22 -12.64
N VAL A 236 3.24 -15.92 -12.67
CA VAL A 236 3.01 -15.00 -11.54
C VAL A 236 1.52 -14.71 -11.38
N TYR A 237 0.81 -14.51 -12.49
CA TYR A 237 -0.65 -14.35 -12.48
C TYR A 237 -1.35 -15.59 -11.91
N GLU A 238 -0.98 -16.79 -12.36
CA GLU A 238 -1.59 -18.04 -11.90
C GLU A 238 -1.38 -18.21 -10.38
N LEU A 239 -0.14 -17.98 -9.91
CA LEU A 239 0.17 -17.97 -8.49
C LEU A 239 -0.68 -16.94 -7.73
N ALA A 240 -0.79 -15.70 -8.22
CA ALA A 240 -1.57 -14.65 -7.57
C ALA A 240 -3.06 -15.01 -7.43
N ALA A 241 -3.66 -15.57 -8.49
CA ALA A 241 -5.05 -15.98 -8.48
C ALA A 241 -5.33 -17.10 -7.47
N TRP A 242 -4.43 -18.09 -7.38
CA TRP A 242 -4.54 -19.16 -6.40
C TRP A 242 -4.17 -18.71 -4.97
N THR A 243 -3.25 -17.78 -4.80
CA THR A 243 -2.97 -17.14 -3.50
C THR A 243 -4.23 -16.44 -2.99
N ALA A 244 -4.91 -15.68 -3.86
CA ALA A 244 -6.19 -15.03 -3.56
C ALA A 244 -7.28 -16.04 -3.22
N TYR A 245 -7.39 -17.15 -3.95
CA TYR A 245 -8.32 -18.25 -3.61
C TYR A 245 -8.04 -18.83 -2.22
N HIS A 246 -6.77 -18.98 -1.85
CA HIS A 246 -6.35 -19.59 -0.59
C HIS A 246 -6.25 -18.62 0.59
N HIS A 247 -6.72 -17.36 0.49
CA HIS A 247 -6.67 -16.40 1.60
C HIS A 247 -7.53 -16.80 2.82
N ARG A 248 -8.42 -17.80 2.68
CA ARG A 248 -9.32 -18.28 3.73
C ARG A 248 -8.77 -19.50 4.46
N ALA A 249 -8.90 -19.54 5.78
CA ALA A 249 -8.51 -20.68 6.61
C ALA A 249 -9.22 -22.01 6.26
N GLU A 250 -10.41 -21.95 5.64
CA GLU A 250 -11.18 -23.13 5.22
C GLU A 250 -10.59 -23.86 4.00
N THR A 251 -9.62 -23.25 3.33
CA THR A 251 -8.93 -23.86 2.20
C THR A 251 -7.54 -24.35 2.62
N ASP A 252 -7.03 -25.38 1.95
CA ASP A 252 -5.68 -25.88 2.16
C ASP A 252 -5.02 -26.11 0.79
N PRO A 253 -3.98 -25.32 0.43
CA PRO A 253 -3.34 -25.45 -0.88
C PRO A 253 -2.68 -26.82 -1.09
N LEU A 254 -2.26 -27.52 -0.03
CA LEU A 254 -1.61 -28.83 -0.16
C LEU A 254 -2.63 -29.93 -0.47
N ASN A 255 -3.81 -29.86 0.15
CA ASN A 255 -4.83 -30.90 0.09
C ASN A 255 -6.00 -30.59 -0.88
N CYS A 256 -6.10 -29.36 -1.40
CA CYS A 256 -7.12 -29.02 -2.38
C CYS A 256 -6.83 -29.67 -3.74
N LYS A 257 -7.81 -30.42 -4.27
CA LYS A 257 -7.71 -31.12 -5.55
C LYS A 257 -7.64 -30.18 -6.76
N GLN A 258 -8.19 -28.99 -6.63
CA GLN A 258 -8.27 -28.02 -7.72
C GLN A 258 -6.97 -27.21 -7.86
N THR A 259 -6.18 -27.14 -6.79
CA THR A 259 -4.91 -26.40 -6.77
C THR A 259 -3.89 -27.06 -7.71
N PRO A 260 -3.31 -26.33 -8.68
CA PRO A 260 -2.29 -26.85 -9.58
C PRO A 260 -1.10 -27.40 -8.80
N SER A 261 -0.65 -28.61 -9.17
CA SER A 261 0.37 -29.34 -8.41
C SER A 261 1.70 -28.59 -8.29
N HIS A 262 2.08 -27.84 -9.34
CA HIS A 262 3.32 -27.06 -9.37
C HIS A 262 3.30 -25.83 -8.45
N LEU A 263 2.12 -25.37 -8.01
CA LEU A 263 1.99 -24.18 -7.17
C LEU A 263 1.88 -24.49 -5.67
N LYS A 264 1.57 -25.73 -5.29
CA LYS A 264 1.18 -26.10 -3.92
C LYS A 264 2.15 -25.61 -2.86
N GLU A 265 3.44 -25.87 -3.04
CA GLU A 265 4.48 -25.43 -2.09
C GLU A 265 4.58 -23.90 -2.01
N SER A 266 4.57 -23.22 -3.16
CA SER A 266 4.61 -21.74 -3.22
C SER A 266 3.39 -21.09 -2.58
N LEU A 267 2.24 -21.74 -2.65
CA LEU A 267 0.98 -21.25 -2.10
C LEU A 267 0.94 -21.32 -0.57
N VAL A 268 1.66 -22.26 0.06
CA VAL A 268 1.75 -22.31 1.54
C VAL A 268 2.31 -21.00 2.07
N PHE A 269 3.38 -20.49 1.45
CA PHE A 269 4.04 -19.26 1.88
C PHE A 269 3.19 -18.02 1.57
N THR A 270 2.80 -17.86 0.31
CA THR A 270 2.06 -16.66 -0.12
C THR A 270 0.67 -16.56 0.53
N ALA A 271 -0.10 -17.66 0.57
CA ALA A 271 -1.40 -17.66 1.21
C ALA A 271 -1.29 -17.58 2.75
N GLY A 272 -0.20 -18.11 3.34
CA GLY A 272 0.09 -17.99 4.76
C GLY A 272 0.28 -16.54 5.19
N ILE A 273 1.12 -15.78 4.47
CA ILE A 273 1.34 -14.35 4.73
C ILE A 273 0.05 -13.56 4.47
N LEU A 274 -0.65 -13.82 3.37
CA LEU A 274 -1.90 -13.15 3.04
C LEU A 274 -2.97 -13.37 4.13
N ARG A 275 -3.11 -14.60 4.63
CA ARG A 275 -4.02 -14.94 5.74
C ARG A 275 -3.74 -14.15 7.01
N LEU A 276 -2.47 -14.03 7.38
CA LEU A 276 -2.06 -13.22 8.52
C LEU A 276 -2.41 -11.76 8.31
N ALA A 277 -2.02 -11.18 7.17
CA ALA A 277 -2.28 -9.78 6.84
C ALA A 277 -3.78 -9.43 6.82
N ASP A 278 -4.60 -10.28 6.16
CA ASP A 278 -6.07 -10.16 6.12
C ASP A 278 -6.68 -10.25 7.53
N ALA A 279 -6.25 -11.20 8.36
CA ALA A 279 -6.72 -11.30 9.74
C ALA A 279 -6.37 -10.07 10.60
N LEU A 280 -5.21 -9.45 10.37
CA LEU A 280 -4.79 -8.28 11.12
C LEU A 280 -5.66 -7.04 10.84
N ASP A 281 -6.34 -6.98 9.68
CA ASP A 281 -7.35 -5.96 9.37
C ASP A 281 -8.79 -6.49 9.42
N HIS A 282 -9.05 -7.53 10.23
CA HIS A 282 -10.39 -8.14 10.31
C HIS A 282 -11.52 -7.17 10.68
N GLY A 283 -11.20 -6.16 11.49
CA GLY A 283 -12.16 -5.13 11.93
C GLY A 283 -12.52 -4.10 10.84
N LEU A 284 -11.81 -4.09 9.70
CA LEU A 284 -11.97 -3.14 8.60
C LEU A 284 -11.82 -1.67 9.00
N ASN A 285 -11.20 -1.41 10.15
CA ASN A 285 -11.03 -0.09 10.74
C ASN A 285 -9.55 0.34 10.82
N GLN A 286 -8.66 -0.44 10.19
CA GLN A 286 -7.23 -0.15 10.08
C GLN A 286 -6.57 0.10 11.46
N ALA A 287 -7.05 -0.60 12.50
CA ALA A 287 -6.58 -0.45 13.87
C ALA A 287 -5.09 -0.78 14.03
N VAL A 288 -4.59 -1.77 13.28
CA VAL A 288 -3.17 -2.12 13.28
C VAL A 288 -2.41 -1.03 12.54
N THR A 289 -1.60 -0.25 13.25
CA THR A 289 -0.79 0.80 12.63
C THR A 289 0.46 0.24 11.99
N SER A 290 1.05 -0.83 12.56
CA SER A 290 2.32 -1.37 12.08
C SER A 290 2.60 -2.78 12.67
N VAL A 291 3.51 -3.53 12.04
CA VAL A 291 4.06 -4.83 12.50
C VAL A 291 5.60 -4.88 12.49
N THR A 292 6.24 -5.48 13.49
CA THR A 292 7.68 -5.81 13.40
C THR A 292 7.85 -7.32 13.42
N VAL A 293 8.88 -7.81 12.72
CA VAL A 293 9.22 -9.22 12.73
C VAL A 293 10.65 -9.39 13.22
N GLU A 294 10.84 -10.29 14.17
CA GLU A 294 12.13 -10.70 14.71
C GLU A 294 12.31 -12.20 14.52
N GLY A 295 13.56 -12.65 14.36
CA GLY A 295 13.92 -14.06 14.19
C GLY A 295 14.14 -14.48 12.73
N ASP A 296 14.62 -15.71 12.57
CA ASP A 296 14.89 -16.37 11.29
C ASP A 296 14.44 -17.85 11.42
N GLY A 297 13.37 -18.23 10.72
CA GLY A 297 12.72 -19.53 10.86
C GLY A 297 11.79 -19.66 12.09
N ASP A 298 12.16 -19.03 13.21
CA ASP A 298 11.34 -18.83 14.41
C ASP A 298 10.94 -17.35 14.52
N PHE A 299 9.84 -16.98 13.88
CA PHE A 299 9.40 -15.59 13.77
C PHE A 299 8.53 -15.14 14.94
N THR A 300 8.91 -14.01 15.54
CA THR A 300 8.07 -13.26 16.47
C THR A 300 7.55 -12.01 15.80
N ILE A 301 6.24 -11.94 15.58
CA ILE A 301 5.55 -10.81 14.95
C ILE A 301 4.93 -9.95 16.05
N THR A 302 5.41 -8.72 16.22
CA THR A 302 4.78 -7.75 17.14
C THR A 302 3.87 -6.82 16.37
N VAL A 303 2.59 -6.80 16.74
CA VAL A 303 1.54 -5.97 16.16
C VAL A 303 1.39 -4.70 17.00
N TYR A 304 1.36 -3.54 16.35
CA TYR A 304 1.24 -2.24 16.99
C TYR A 304 -0.08 -1.57 16.64
N GLY A 305 -0.62 -0.80 17.58
CA GLY A 305 -1.75 0.09 17.34
C GLY A 305 -1.98 1.04 18.50
N GLU A 306 -2.87 2.01 18.30
CA GLU A 306 -3.10 3.08 19.27
C GLU A 306 -4.04 2.63 20.41
N HIS A 307 -3.86 3.19 21.61
CA HIS A 307 -4.67 2.86 22.80
C HIS A 307 -6.19 2.94 22.60
N HIS A 308 -6.66 3.92 21.84
CA HIS A 308 -8.09 4.09 21.59
C HIS A 308 -8.71 2.98 20.71
N MET A 309 -7.90 2.10 20.13
CA MET A 309 -8.30 0.96 19.28
C MET A 309 -8.05 -0.42 19.94
N ALA A 310 -7.79 -0.46 21.26
CA ALA A 310 -7.35 -1.66 21.98
C ALA A 310 -8.22 -2.91 21.74
N ASP A 311 -9.55 -2.78 21.73
CA ASP A 311 -10.44 -3.93 21.55
C ASP A 311 -10.41 -4.47 20.11
N SER A 312 -10.29 -3.58 19.13
CA SER A 312 -10.10 -3.97 17.73
C SER A 312 -8.77 -4.70 17.53
N LEU A 313 -7.71 -4.21 18.17
CA LEU A 313 -6.38 -4.83 18.12
C LEU A 313 -6.37 -6.23 18.73
N LYS A 314 -7.02 -6.43 19.88
CA LYS A 314 -7.16 -7.76 20.50
C LYS A 314 -7.92 -8.72 19.59
N LEU A 315 -8.98 -8.25 18.94
CA LEU A 315 -9.74 -9.05 17.98
C LEU A 315 -8.89 -9.43 16.77
N SER A 316 -8.19 -8.47 16.16
CA SER A 316 -7.27 -8.71 15.04
C SER A 316 -6.18 -9.71 15.41
N LEU A 317 -5.56 -9.59 16.60
CA LEU A 317 -4.54 -10.54 17.07
C LEU A 317 -5.14 -11.96 17.22
N LYS A 318 -6.31 -12.09 17.84
CA LYS A 318 -7.01 -13.39 17.96
C LYS A 318 -7.30 -13.99 16.58
N LYS A 319 -7.72 -13.18 15.61
CA LYS A 319 -7.99 -13.65 14.25
C LYS A 319 -6.72 -14.05 13.52
N ALA A 320 -5.62 -13.32 13.74
CA ALA A 320 -4.32 -13.67 13.17
C ALA A 320 -3.83 -15.01 13.74
N GLU A 321 -3.99 -15.24 15.05
CA GLU A 321 -3.71 -16.52 15.69
C GLU A 321 -4.49 -17.69 15.07
N GLU A 322 -5.80 -17.50 14.83
CA GLU A 322 -6.65 -18.50 14.16
C GLU A 322 -6.19 -18.79 12.70
N LYS A 323 -5.76 -17.75 11.96
CA LYS A 323 -5.37 -17.86 10.54
C LYS A 323 -3.88 -18.18 10.32
N ALA A 324 -3.05 -18.14 11.35
CA ALA A 324 -1.62 -18.45 11.28
C ALA A 324 -1.32 -19.94 11.04
N SER A 325 -2.33 -20.82 11.13
CA SER A 325 -2.16 -22.27 11.01
C SER A 325 -1.39 -22.70 9.77
N LEU A 326 -1.64 -22.10 8.61
CA LEU A 326 -0.98 -22.47 7.36
C LEU A 326 0.53 -22.16 7.40
N ILE A 327 0.92 -20.97 7.86
CA ILE A 327 2.34 -20.60 7.93
C ILE A 327 3.04 -21.33 9.07
N ARG A 328 2.31 -21.67 10.14
CA ARG A 328 2.80 -22.46 11.29
C ARG A 328 3.14 -23.90 10.96
N ASN A 329 2.66 -24.42 9.83
CA ASN A 329 3.07 -25.73 9.34
C ASN A 329 4.53 -25.76 8.86
N VAL A 330 5.13 -24.59 8.58
CA VAL A 330 6.48 -24.47 8.02
C VAL A 330 7.42 -23.70 8.95
N PHE A 331 6.93 -22.65 9.59
CA PHE A 331 7.71 -21.80 10.49
C PHE A 331 7.10 -21.75 11.87
N ASN A 332 7.91 -21.60 12.91
CA ASN A 332 7.35 -21.25 14.20
C ASN A 332 6.98 -19.76 14.18
N VAL A 333 5.70 -19.44 14.38
CA VAL A 333 5.22 -18.05 14.34
C VAL A 333 4.50 -17.71 15.64
N THR A 334 5.04 -16.75 16.38
CA THR A 334 4.44 -16.20 17.60
C THR A 334 3.95 -14.78 17.33
N LEU A 335 2.73 -14.44 17.77
CA LEU A 335 2.16 -13.10 17.61
C LEU A 335 2.07 -12.40 18.97
N ASN A 336 2.56 -11.17 19.03
CA ASN A 336 2.49 -10.29 20.19
C ASN A 336 1.70 -9.02 19.87
N LEU A 337 1.06 -8.42 20.87
CA LEU A 337 0.40 -7.12 20.73
C LEU A 337 1.09 -6.08 21.62
N LYS A 338 1.39 -4.92 21.03
CA LYS A 338 1.88 -3.73 21.71
C LYS A 338 0.99 -2.53 21.42
N ILE A 339 0.34 -2.04 22.45
CA ILE A 339 -0.49 -0.83 22.39
C ILE A 339 0.39 0.37 22.72
N ILE A 340 0.38 1.38 21.85
CA ILE A 340 1.20 2.60 21.97
C ILE A 340 0.37 3.87 22.11
#